data_AF-A0A8H6YTX9-F1
#
_entry.id   AF-A0A8H6YTX9-F1
#
_cell.length_a   1.000
_cell.length_b   1.000
_cell.length_c   1.000
_cell.angle_alpha   90.00
_cell.angle_beta   90.00
_cell.angle_gamma   90.00
#
_symmetry.space_group_name_H-M   'P 1'
#
loop_
_entity.id
_entity.type
_entity.pdbx_description
1 polymer ?
#
loop_
_entity_poly.entity_id
_entity_poly.type
_entity_poly.pdbx_seq_one_letter_code
_entity_poly.pdbx_strand_id
1 'polypeptide(L)'
;MHSRVYMYALLSMALQTCAGSQSKASLHEMRTELFLSAPSFAVVGASDDETKFGTIVFKTMLEKGMDVVPINPFVSESQGIPCLHSLAEIADPAQTSISVVTQPASDACGPLVR
;
A
#
# COMPACT_ATOMS: atom_id res chain seq x y z
N MET A 1 33.96 -36.00 -14.66
CA MET A 1 34.48 -34.61 -14.75
C MET A 1 33.42 -33.61 -15.29
N HIS A 2 32.11 -33.83 -15.08
CA HIS A 2 31.04 -33.00 -15.69
C HIS A 2 30.10 -32.29 -14.70
N SER A 3 30.37 -32.33 -13.40
CA SER A 3 29.42 -31.80 -12.39
C SER A 3 29.67 -30.34 -12.00
N ARG A 4 30.87 -29.78 -12.24
CA ARG A 4 31.20 -28.40 -11.82
C ARG A 4 30.75 -27.34 -12.83
N VAL A 5 30.53 -27.69 -14.10
CA VAL A 5 30.17 -26.72 -15.16
C VAL A 5 28.73 -26.19 -14.97
N TYR A 6 27.81 -27.03 -14.50
CA TYR A 6 26.42 -26.63 -14.23
C TYR A 6 26.26 -25.74 -13.00
N MET A 7 27.15 -25.86 -12.02
CA MET A 7 27.09 -25.05 -10.80
C MET A 7 27.42 -23.57 -11.07
N TYR A 8 28.36 -23.29 -11.97
CA TYR A 8 28.69 -21.91 -12.36
C TYR A 8 27.67 -21.30 -13.34
N ALA A 9 27.04 -22.13 -14.18
CA ALA A 9 26.00 -21.67 -15.11
C ALA A 9 24.75 -21.16 -14.37
N LEU A 10 24.34 -21.82 -13.28
CA LEU A 10 23.19 -21.38 -12.48
C LEU A 10 23.51 -20.16 -11.61
N LEU A 11 24.77 -19.98 -11.19
CA LEU A 11 25.16 -18.81 -10.41
C LEU A 11 25.22 -17.52 -11.27
N SER A 12 25.37 -17.64 -12.60
CA SER A 12 25.46 -16.49 -13.50
C SER A 12 24.11 -15.90 -13.92
N MET A 13 22.99 -16.58 -13.67
CA MET A 13 21.65 -16.07 -13.99
C MET A 13 21.09 -15.11 -12.93
N ALA A 14 21.70 -15.04 -11.74
CA ALA A 14 21.21 -14.20 -10.63
C ALA A 14 21.67 -12.73 -10.70
N LEU A 15 22.55 -12.36 -11.63
CA LEU A 15 23.17 -11.02 -11.67
C LEU A 15 22.69 -10.13 -12.82
N GLN A 16 21.81 -10.59 -13.72
CA GLN A 16 21.59 -9.95 -15.02
C GLN A 16 20.25 -9.23 -15.24
N THR A 17 19.62 -8.63 -14.22
CA THR A 17 18.43 -7.78 -14.47
C THR A 17 18.42 -6.39 -13.82
N CYS A 18 19.52 -5.93 -13.23
CA CYS A 18 19.58 -4.59 -12.64
C CYS A 18 20.33 -3.59 -13.55
N ALA A 19 20.03 -3.54 -14.84
CA ALA A 19 20.62 -2.53 -15.73
C ALA A 19 19.72 -2.24 -16.94
N GLY A 20 18.54 -1.68 -16.66
CA GLY A 20 17.65 -1.11 -17.67
C GLY A 20 17.32 0.34 -17.33
N SER A 21 17.92 1.27 -18.06
CA SER A 21 17.61 2.71 -18.16
C SER A 21 16.08 3.02 -18.14
N GLN A 22 15.54 4.10 -17.57
CA GLN A 22 15.61 5.50 -18.07
C GLN A 22 15.07 6.56 -17.05
N SER A 23 15.51 7.81 -17.24
CA SER A 23 15.63 8.92 -16.27
C SER A 23 14.39 9.71 -15.82
N LYS A 24 13.16 9.24 -16.06
CA LYS A 24 11.92 9.77 -15.40
C LYS A 24 11.16 8.72 -14.59
N ALA A 25 11.43 7.45 -14.84
CA ALA A 25 10.83 6.33 -14.11
C ALA A 25 11.52 6.10 -12.76
N SER A 26 12.83 6.40 -12.64
CA SER A 26 13.65 5.89 -11.54
C SER A 26 13.17 6.25 -10.12
N LEU A 27 12.71 7.48 -9.89
CA LEU A 27 12.27 7.91 -8.56
C LEU A 27 10.86 7.42 -8.22
N HIS A 28 9.93 7.45 -9.18
CA HIS A 28 8.57 7.00 -8.94
C HIS A 28 8.51 5.47 -8.82
N GLU A 29 9.28 4.75 -9.64
CA GLU A 29 9.40 3.30 -9.57
C GLU A 29 9.96 2.89 -8.21
N MET A 30 11.10 3.46 -7.79
CA MET A 30 11.71 3.17 -6.49
C MET A 30 10.79 3.48 -5.30
N ARG A 31 10.03 4.57 -5.36
CA ARG A 31 9.03 4.90 -4.32
C ARG A 31 7.86 3.91 -4.30
N THR A 32 7.46 3.42 -5.47
CA THR A 32 6.39 2.44 -5.60
C THR A 32 6.85 1.07 -5.10
N GLU A 33 8.06 0.65 -5.49
CA GLU A 33 8.71 -0.57 -4.97
C GLU A 33 8.87 -0.52 -3.45
N LEU A 34 9.31 0.62 -2.91
CA LEU A 34 9.43 0.82 -1.45
C LEU A 34 8.06 0.78 -0.75
N PHE A 35 7.02 1.37 -1.36
CA PHE A 35 5.68 1.32 -0.79
C PHE A 35 5.14 -0.12 -0.77
N LEU A 36 5.30 -0.85 -1.87
CA LEU A 36 4.79 -2.22 -2.05
C LEU A 36 5.62 -3.28 -1.33
N SER A 37 6.84 -2.98 -0.87
CA SER A 37 7.67 -3.91 -0.10
C SER A 37 7.29 -4.02 1.38
N ALA A 38 6.42 -3.13 1.86
CA ALA A 38 5.92 -3.18 3.24
C ALA A 38 5.06 -4.44 3.47
N PRO A 39 5.17 -5.08 4.65
CA PRO A 39 4.37 -6.26 4.97
C PRO A 39 2.88 -5.95 5.19
N SER A 40 2.56 -4.76 5.70
CA SER A 40 1.19 -4.35 6.03
C SER A 40 0.86 -3.00 5.39
N PHE A 41 -0.43 -2.79 5.11
CA PHE A 41 -0.94 -1.60 4.44
C PHE A 41 -2.09 -0.98 5.21
N ALA A 42 -2.24 0.33 5.11
CA ALA A 42 -3.36 1.07 5.64
C ALA A 42 -3.99 1.93 4.56
N VAL A 43 -5.32 1.87 4.41
CA VAL A 43 -6.05 2.70 3.45
C VAL A 43 -6.91 3.71 4.19
N VAL A 44 -6.51 4.98 4.12
CA VAL A 44 -7.25 6.10 4.71
C VAL A 44 -8.35 6.54 3.74
N GLY A 45 -9.59 6.57 4.24
CA GLY A 45 -10.77 6.93 3.44
C GLY A 45 -11.56 5.73 2.91
N ALA A 46 -11.27 4.52 3.38
CA ALA A 46 -12.13 3.35 3.16
C ALA A 46 -13.47 3.51 3.92
N SER A 47 -14.56 3.02 3.35
CA SER A 47 -15.92 3.12 3.89
C SER A 47 -16.72 1.88 3.46
N ASP A 48 -17.95 1.69 3.94
CA ASP A 48 -18.85 0.66 3.39
C ASP A 48 -19.41 1.00 1.99
N ASP A 49 -19.32 2.26 1.61
CA ASP A 49 -19.78 2.72 0.30
C ASP A 49 -18.80 2.28 -0.81
N GLU A 50 -19.23 1.30 -1.62
CA GLU A 50 -18.44 0.74 -2.73
C GLU A 50 -18.19 1.74 -3.87
N THR A 51 -18.92 2.86 -3.92
CA THR A 51 -18.73 3.89 -4.96
C THR A 51 -17.52 4.77 -4.68
N LYS A 52 -17.03 4.80 -3.43
CA LYS A 52 -15.90 5.64 -3.02
C LYS A 52 -14.57 5.01 -3.45
N PHE A 53 -13.68 5.86 -3.97
CA PHE A 53 -12.35 5.42 -4.40
C PHE A 53 -11.54 4.73 -3.30
N GLY A 54 -11.61 5.20 -2.05
CA GLY A 54 -10.92 4.56 -0.93
C GLY A 54 -11.36 3.11 -0.72
N THR A 55 -12.68 2.84 -0.83
CA THR A 55 -13.25 1.49 -0.74
C THR A 55 -12.83 0.61 -1.92
N ILE A 56 -12.83 1.16 -3.15
CA ILE A 56 -12.40 0.42 -4.35
C ILE A 56 -10.93 0.00 -4.22
N VAL A 57 -10.06 0.91 -3.78
CA VAL A 57 -8.63 0.61 -3.55
C VAL A 57 -8.48 -0.44 -2.46
N PHE A 58 -9.15 -0.27 -1.33
CA PHE A 58 -9.13 -1.22 -0.22
C PHE A 58 -9.55 -2.64 -0.65
N LYS A 59 -10.69 -2.76 -1.34
CA LYS A 59 -11.20 -4.03 -1.88
C LYS A 59 -10.19 -4.68 -2.84
N THR A 60 -9.63 -3.89 -3.75
CA THR A 60 -8.60 -4.37 -4.69
C THR A 60 -7.35 -4.87 -3.96
N MET A 61 -6.94 -4.20 -2.88
CA MET A 61 -5.80 -4.62 -2.07
C MET A 61 -6.09 -5.92 -1.33
N LEU A 62 -7.30 -6.06 -0.79
CA LEU A 62 -7.76 -7.26 -0.10
C LEU A 62 -7.88 -8.46 -1.04
N GLU A 63 -8.43 -8.27 -2.24
CA GLU A 63 -8.55 -9.30 -3.29
C GLU A 63 -7.17 -9.80 -3.77
N LYS A 64 -6.14 -8.96 -3.68
CA LYS A 64 -4.74 -9.34 -3.96
C LYS A 64 -4.07 -10.11 -2.82
N GLY A 65 -4.77 -10.34 -1.71
CA GLY A 65 -4.26 -11.04 -0.54
C GLY A 65 -3.24 -10.23 0.26
N MET A 66 -3.27 -8.90 0.14
CA MET A 66 -2.41 -8.03 0.96
C MET A 66 -3.02 -7.83 2.34
N ASP A 67 -2.17 -7.73 3.36
CA ASP A 67 -2.59 -7.38 4.71
C ASP A 67 -2.91 -5.89 4.76
N VAL A 68 -4.20 -5.55 4.74
CA VAL A 68 -4.67 -4.17 4.62
C VAL A 68 -5.70 -3.83 5.68
N VAL A 69 -5.49 -2.70 6.35
CA VAL A 69 -6.37 -2.17 7.41
C VAL A 69 -7.08 -0.90 6.91
N PRO A 70 -8.42 -0.85 6.98
CA PRO A 70 -9.17 0.36 6.63
C PRO A 70 -9.08 1.38 7.77
N ILE A 71 -8.97 2.67 7.41
CA ILE A 71 -8.91 3.78 8.38
C ILE A 71 -9.95 4.85 8.02
N ASN A 72 -10.89 5.07 8.94
CA ASN A 72 -11.95 6.07 8.83
C ASN A 72 -12.54 6.40 10.21
N PRO A 73 -12.59 7.68 10.63
CA PRO A 73 -13.12 8.07 11.93
C PRO A 73 -14.64 7.88 12.08
N PHE A 74 -15.38 7.76 10.98
CA PHE A 74 -16.86 7.71 10.99
C PHE A 74 -17.44 6.31 10.79
N VAL A 75 -16.60 5.31 10.52
CA VAL A 75 -17.02 3.97 10.11
C VAL A 75 -16.32 2.96 11.01
N SER A 76 -17.06 1.95 11.49
CA SER A 76 -16.55 0.93 12.40
C SER A 76 -16.03 -0.32 11.69
N GLU A 77 -16.56 -0.64 10.51
CA GLU A 77 -16.18 -1.80 9.72
C GLU A 77 -16.18 -1.47 8.23
N SER A 78 -15.36 -2.16 7.44
CA SER A 78 -15.43 -2.09 5.98
C SER A 78 -15.11 -3.47 5.41
N GLN A 79 -15.98 -3.99 4.54
CA GLN A 79 -15.84 -5.33 3.94
C GLN A 79 -15.64 -6.46 4.98
N GLY A 80 -16.25 -6.32 6.17
CA GLY A 80 -16.12 -7.29 7.27
C GLY A 80 -14.80 -7.21 8.06
N ILE A 81 -13.96 -6.20 7.79
CA ILE A 81 -12.72 -5.92 8.52
C ILE A 81 -12.92 -4.72 9.45
N PRO A 82 -12.50 -4.80 10.73
CA PRO A 82 -12.56 -3.67 11.65
C PRO A 82 -11.81 -2.46 11.11
N CYS A 83 -12.46 -1.30 11.16
CA CYS A 83 -11.91 -0.04 10.70
C CYS A 83 -11.30 0.72 11.88
N LEU A 84 -10.06 1.19 11.72
CA LEU A 84 -9.41 2.04 12.71
C LEU A 84 -9.91 3.47 12.58
N HIS A 85 -10.02 4.18 13.69
CA HIS A 85 -10.49 5.57 13.66
C HIS A 85 -9.36 6.57 13.41
N SER A 86 -8.12 6.19 13.72
CA SER A 86 -6.95 7.04 13.58
C SER A 86 -5.70 6.26 13.18
N LEU A 87 -4.74 6.96 12.56
CA LEU A 87 -3.41 6.41 12.26
C LEU A 87 -2.62 6.02 13.52
N ALA A 88 -2.98 6.57 14.69
CA ALA A 88 -2.32 6.28 15.95
C ALA A 88 -2.64 4.87 16.49
N GLU A 89 -3.69 4.23 15.97
CA GLU A 89 -4.10 2.88 16.36
C GLU A 89 -3.35 1.78 15.58
N ILE A 90 -2.51 2.15 14.62
CA ILE A 90 -1.69 1.19 13.85
C ILE A 90 -0.66 0.54 14.79
N ALA A 91 -0.66 -0.79 14.84
CA ALA A 91 0.18 -1.56 15.76
C ALA A 91 1.69 -1.42 15.44
N ASP A 92 2.06 -1.44 14.16
CA ASP A 92 3.44 -1.26 13.71
C ASP A 92 3.53 -0.19 12.61
N PRO A 93 3.66 1.10 12.97
CA PRO A 93 3.75 2.18 11.99
C PRO A 93 5.06 2.15 11.18
N ALA A 94 6.11 1.45 11.64
CA ALA A 94 7.39 1.40 10.93
C ALA A 94 7.36 0.42 9.74
N GLN A 95 6.50 -0.60 9.81
CA GLN A 95 6.33 -1.62 8.78
C GLN A 95 5.02 -1.47 8.00
N THR A 96 4.27 -0.40 8.22
CA THR A 96 2.97 -0.18 7.56
C THR A 96 3.05 0.94 6.52
N SER A 97 2.74 0.60 5.27
CA SER A 97 2.61 1.56 4.18
C SER A 97 1.21 2.18 4.13
N ILE A 98 1.11 3.51 4.07
CA ILE A 98 -0.18 4.23 4.13
C ILE A 98 -0.57 4.77 2.75
N SER A 99 -1.75 4.38 2.27
CA SER A 99 -2.41 4.95 1.08
C SER A 99 -3.52 5.90 1.51
N VAL A 100 -3.37 7.19 1.19
CA VAL A 100 -4.35 8.22 1.55
C VAL A 100 -5.24 8.51 0.35
N VAL A 101 -6.50 8.05 0.43
CA VAL A 101 -7.51 8.22 -0.62
C VAL A 101 -8.70 8.98 -0.04
N THR A 102 -8.44 10.23 0.33
CA THR A 102 -9.44 11.16 0.83
C THR A 102 -9.66 12.26 -0.19
N GLN A 103 -10.92 12.64 -0.40
CA GLN A 103 -11.20 13.89 -1.11
C GLN A 103 -10.50 15.04 -0.35
N PRO A 104 -9.86 16.00 -1.06
CA PRO A 104 -9.43 17.22 -0.41
C PRO A 104 -10.68 17.85 0.20
N ALA A 105 -10.60 18.26 1.47
CA ALA A 105 -11.76 18.76 2.18
C ALA A 105 -12.39 19.92 1.38
N SER A 106 -13.55 19.69 0.78
CA SER A 106 -14.36 20.78 0.21
C SER A 106 -14.91 21.66 1.32
N ASP A 107 -14.95 21.16 2.56
CA ASP A 107 -15.65 21.80 3.68
C ASP A 107 -14.94 21.59 5.03
N ALA A 108 -13.62 21.76 5.12
CA ALA A 108 -12.94 21.91 6.42
C ALA A 108 -13.27 23.26 7.13
N CYS A 109 -14.37 23.92 6.74
CA CYS A 109 -14.97 25.03 7.46
C CYS A 109 -16.48 24.80 7.58
N GLY A 110 -16.88 23.80 8.38
CA GLY A 110 -18.06 24.00 9.21
C GLY A 110 -17.72 25.10 10.22
N PRO A 111 -18.63 26.03 10.55
CA PRO A 111 -18.29 27.19 11.37
C PRO A 111 -17.73 26.70 12.70
N LEU A 112 -16.53 27.16 13.04
CA LEU A 112 -16.07 27.13 14.43
C LEU A 112 -17.21 27.73 15.26
N VAL A 113 -17.74 26.91 16.17
CA VAL A 113 -18.80 27.27 17.11
C VAL A 113 -18.50 28.65 17.70
N ARG A 114 -19.47 29.57 17.60
CA ARG A 114 -19.40 30.92 18.19
C ARG A 114 -19.38 30.87 19.71
#